data_AF-A0A6N6QEV5-F1
#
_entry.id   AF-A0A6N6QEV5-F1
#
_cell.length_a   1.000
_cell.length_b   1.000
_cell.length_c   1.000
_cell.angle_alpha   90.00
_cell.angle_beta   90.00
_cell.angle_gamma   90.00
#
_symmetry.space_group_name_H-M   'P 1'
#
loop_
_entity.id
_entity.type
_entity.pdbx_description
1 polymer ?
#
loop_
_entity_poly.entity_id
_entity_poly.type
_entity_poly.pdbx_seq_one_letter_code
_entity_poly.pdbx_strand_id
1 'polypeptide(L)'
;MMLHINFKSGVPVYLQIVQQVKAAAAAGTLRPGEALPSVRALAEELRINRNTAARAYAELESEGVVENRHGAGCYLRAQTASPLRHAVRSERLASELDAVIVQAHHLQIPDAELLSLLRERLAAFRGRQSGNDRTP
;
A
#
# COMPACT_ATOMS: atom_id res chain seq x y z
N MET A 1 -6.90 6.35 11.68
CA MET A 1 -6.26 6.75 10.40
C MET A 1 -6.35 8.27 10.30
N MET A 2 -5.28 8.96 9.88
CA MET A 2 -5.31 10.42 9.73
C MET A 2 -5.28 10.77 8.23
N LEU A 3 -6.40 11.28 7.71
CA LEU A 3 -6.55 11.71 6.32
C LEU A 3 -6.54 13.24 6.25
N HIS A 4 -5.95 13.81 5.18
CA HIS A 4 -5.88 15.26 4.99
C HIS A 4 -6.33 15.66 3.59
N ILE A 5 -7.18 16.68 3.48
CA ILE A 5 -7.69 17.17 2.19
C ILE A 5 -7.05 18.50 1.83
N ASN A 6 -6.46 18.57 0.63
CA ASN A 6 -6.00 19.82 0.05
C ASN A 6 -6.97 20.28 -1.06
N PHE A 7 -7.87 21.19 -0.71
CA PHE A 7 -8.84 21.77 -1.64
C PHE A 7 -8.21 22.65 -2.74
N LYS A 8 -6.94 23.05 -2.61
CA LYS A 8 -6.22 23.87 -3.58
C LYS A 8 -5.35 23.06 -4.54
N SER A 9 -5.28 21.74 -4.39
CA SER A 9 -4.39 20.88 -5.18
C SER A 9 -4.82 20.70 -6.65
N GLY A 10 -6.04 21.09 -7.02
CA GLY A 10 -6.64 20.77 -8.32
C GLY A 10 -7.10 19.32 -8.46
N VAL A 11 -6.74 18.45 -7.52
CA VAL A 11 -7.21 17.05 -7.47
C VAL A 11 -8.60 16.99 -6.83
N PRO A 12 -9.59 16.32 -7.44
CA PRO A 12 -10.88 16.10 -6.82
C PRO A 12 -10.77 15.46 -5.44
N VAL A 13 -11.53 15.98 -4.46
CA VAL A 13 -11.46 15.55 -3.05
C VAL A 13 -11.68 14.04 -2.87
N TYR A 14 -12.62 13.44 -3.60
CA TYR A 14 -12.85 11.99 -3.51
C TYR A 14 -11.62 11.18 -3.94
N LEU A 15 -10.88 11.64 -4.96
CA LEU A 15 -9.64 10.98 -5.40
C LEU A 15 -8.52 11.13 -4.37
N GLN A 16 -8.42 12.27 -3.69
CA GLN A 16 -7.45 12.43 -2.61
C GLN A 16 -7.67 11.42 -1.47
N ILE A 17 -8.94 11.14 -1.14
CA ILE A 17 -9.32 10.12 -0.14
C ILE A 17 -8.92 8.73 -0.64
N VAL A 18 -9.30 8.38 -1.87
CA VAL A 18 -8.98 7.09 -2.50
C VAL A 18 -7.47 6.84 -2.47
N GLN A 19 -6.67 7.82 -2.91
CA GLN A 19 -5.21 7.73 -2.94
C GLN A 19 -4.60 7.53 -1.56
N GLN A 20 -5.05 8.29 -0.55
CA GLN A 20 -4.51 8.16 0.81
C GLN A 20 -4.90 6.84 1.48
N VAL A 21 -6.12 6.35 1.29
CA VAL A 21 -6.54 5.04 1.82
C VAL A 21 -5.72 3.92 1.17
N LYS A 22 -5.51 3.98 -0.16
CA LYS A 22 -4.65 3.04 -0.89
C LYS A 22 -3.20 3.09 -0.40
N ALA A 23 -2.65 4.27 -0.19
CA ALA A 23 -1.30 4.45 0.33
C ALA A 23 -1.16 3.88 1.76
N ALA A 24 -2.11 4.14 2.64
CA ALA A 24 -2.13 3.60 4.01
C ALA A 24 -2.28 2.06 4.03
N ALA A 25 -3.10 1.51 3.15
CA ALA A 25 -3.25 0.06 2.96
C ALA A 25 -2.00 -0.59 2.36
N ALA A 26 -1.26 0.11 1.49
CA ALA A 26 -0.01 -0.35 0.89
C ALA A 26 1.16 -0.29 1.89
N ALA A 27 1.23 0.76 2.70
CA ALA A 27 2.23 0.94 3.76
C ALA A 27 2.03 -0.02 4.95
N GLY A 28 0.89 -0.71 5.04
CA GLY A 28 0.57 -1.62 6.15
C GLY A 28 0.06 -0.92 7.41
N THR A 29 -0.12 0.41 7.34
CA THR A 29 -0.71 1.21 8.43
C THR A 29 -2.18 0.88 8.64
N LEU A 30 -2.90 0.54 7.55
CA LEU A 30 -4.21 -0.10 7.62
C LEU A 30 -4.07 -1.60 7.41
N ARG A 31 -4.57 -2.39 8.37
CA ARG A 31 -4.51 -3.84 8.33
C ARG A 31 -5.73 -4.44 7.61
N PRO A 32 -5.57 -5.54 6.88
CA PRO A 32 -6.67 -6.38 6.44
C PRO A 32 -7.70 -6.63 7.55
N GLY A 33 -8.98 -6.38 7.26
CA GLY A 33 -10.08 -6.56 8.22
C GLY A 33 -10.22 -5.44 9.26
N GLU A 34 -9.39 -4.39 9.20
CA GLU A 34 -9.55 -3.20 10.04
C GLU A 34 -10.77 -2.38 9.59
N ALA A 35 -11.52 -1.88 10.56
CA ALA A 35 -12.69 -1.04 10.30
C ALA A 35 -12.26 0.36 9.87
N LEU A 36 -12.81 0.84 8.75
CA LEU A 36 -12.72 2.23 8.34
C LEU A 36 -13.87 3.03 8.96
N PRO A 37 -13.73 4.37 9.07
CA PRO A 37 -14.84 5.24 9.42
C PRO A 37 -16.06 4.98 8.52
N SER A 38 -17.27 5.21 9.03
CA SER A 38 -18.44 5.23 8.16
C SER A 38 -18.39 6.44 7.21
N VAL A 39 -19.16 6.42 6.12
CA VAL A 39 -19.29 7.58 5.20
C VAL A 39 -19.67 8.85 5.97
N ARG A 40 -20.55 8.73 6.98
CA ARG A 40 -20.96 9.86 7.82
C ARG A 40 -19.81 10.35 8.69
N ALA A 41 -19.14 9.45 9.41
CA ALA A 41 -18.02 9.79 10.26
C ALA A 41 -16.86 10.42 9.47
N LEU A 42 -16.53 9.87 8.30
CA LEU A 42 -15.49 10.41 7.42
C LEU A 42 -15.84 11.82 6.93
N ALA A 43 -17.10 12.04 6.54
CA ALA A 43 -17.55 13.34 6.08
C ALA A 43 -17.48 14.40 7.20
N GLU A 44 -17.80 14.02 8.43
CA GLU A 44 -17.70 14.89 9.61
C GLU A 44 -16.25 15.18 9.99
N GLU A 45 -15.40 14.15 10.05
CA GLU A 45 -13.97 14.27 10.38
C GLU A 45 -13.24 15.19 9.39
N LEU A 46 -13.46 14.99 8.09
CA LEU A 46 -12.81 15.76 7.03
C LEU A 46 -13.55 17.05 6.66
N ARG A 47 -14.72 17.30 7.25
CA ARG A 47 -15.63 18.43 6.93
C ARG A 47 -15.93 18.54 5.43
N ILE A 48 -16.27 17.40 4.80
CA ILE A 48 -16.59 17.29 3.37
C ILE A 48 -18.05 16.91 3.13
N ASN A 49 -18.51 17.04 1.89
CA ASN A 49 -19.83 16.58 1.50
C ASN A 49 -19.93 15.04 1.61
N ARG A 50 -21.01 14.55 2.24
CA ARG A 50 -21.32 13.12 2.38
C ARG A 50 -21.33 12.37 1.03
N ASN A 51 -21.79 13.00 -0.04
CA ASN A 51 -21.76 12.42 -1.38
C ASN A 51 -20.32 12.23 -1.91
N THR A 52 -19.40 13.12 -1.53
CA THR A 52 -17.98 13.00 -1.87
C THR A 52 -17.33 11.83 -1.14
N ALA A 53 -17.62 11.68 0.16
CA ALA A 53 -17.16 10.53 0.94
C ALA A 53 -17.75 9.21 0.40
N ALA A 54 -19.05 9.19 0.08
CA ALA A 54 -19.71 8.03 -0.51
C ALA A 54 -19.08 7.64 -1.86
N ARG A 55 -18.80 8.63 -2.71
CA ARG A 55 -18.11 8.41 -3.99
C ARG A 55 -16.71 7.82 -3.80
N ALA A 56 -15.94 8.30 -2.82
CA ALA A 56 -14.63 7.75 -2.53
C ALA A 56 -14.70 6.28 -2.09
N TYR A 57 -15.68 5.92 -1.25
CA TYR A 57 -15.85 4.54 -0.79
C TYR A 57 -16.37 3.62 -1.88
N ALA A 58 -17.25 4.10 -2.75
CA ALA A 58 -17.71 3.35 -3.92
C ALA A 58 -16.54 3.01 -4.87
N GLU A 59 -15.61 3.97 -5.08
CA GLU A 59 -14.39 3.74 -5.87
C GLU A 59 -13.45 2.73 -5.20
N LEU A 60 -13.23 2.85 -3.88
CA LEU A 60 -12.41 1.90 -3.15
C LEU A 60 -13.02 0.49 -3.14
N GLU A 61 -14.34 0.39 -3.12
CA GLU A 61 -15.07 -0.88 -3.18
C GLU A 61 -15.00 -1.50 -4.58
N SER A 62 -15.16 -0.70 -5.64
CA SER A 62 -15.04 -1.17 -7.03
C SER A 62 -13.62 -1.66 -7.36
N GLU A 63 -12.60 -1.02 -6.79
CA GLU A 63 -11.21 -1.48 -6.88
C GLU A 63 -10.87 -2.64 -5.92
N GLY A 64 -11.84 -3.07 -5.10
CA GLY A 64 -11.70 -4.15 -4.13
C GLY A 64 -10.81 -3.81 -2.93
N VAL A 65 -10.45 -2.55 -2.71
CA VAL A 65 -9.63 -2.10 -1.57
C VAL A 65 -10.39 -2.23 -0.25
N VAL A 66 -11.69 -1.94 -0.27
CA VAL A 66 -12.59 -2.07 0.87
C VAL A 66 -13.75 -3.00 0.56
N GLU A 67 -14.46 -3.42 1.60
CA GLU A 67 -15.73 -4.12 1.51
C GLU A 67 -16.71 -3.53 2.53
N ASN A 68 -17.94 -3.27 2.10
CA ASN A 68 -19.02 -2.97 3.02
C ASN A 68 -19.61 -4.26 3.56
N ARG A 69 -19.59 -4.42 4.89
CA ARG A 69 -20.29 -5.50 5.57
C ARG A 69 -21.62 -4.96 6.09
N HIS A 70 -22.72 -5.53 5.59
CA HIS A 70 -24.08 -5.06 5.91
C HIS A 70 -24.29 -4.99 7.43
N GLY A 71 -24.61 -3.80 7.95
CA GLY A 71 -24.80 -3.56 9.39
C GLY A 71 -23.53 -3.49 10.25
N ALA A 72 -22.36 -3.85 9.72
CA ALA A 72 -21.10 -3.87 10.47
C ALA A 72 -20.15 -2.72 10.11
N GLY A 73 -20.33 -2.08 8.94
CA GLY A 73 -19.53 -0.94 8.51
C GLY A 73 -18.59 -1.25 7.34
N CYS A 74 -17.67 -0.32 7.06
CA CYS A 74 -16.71 -0.42 5.97
C CYS A 74 -15.40 -1.02 6.50
N TYR A 75 -14.86 -2.03 5.83
CA TYR A 75 -13.64 -2.73 6.26
C TYR A 75 -12.62 -2.77 5.14
N LEU A 76 -11.33 -2.72 5.49
CA LEU A 76 -10.28 -2.95 4.51
C LEU A 76 -10.35 -4.41 4.06
N ARG A 77 -10.49 -4.66 2.76
CA ARG A 77 -10.58 -6.02 2.25
C ARG A 77 -9.29 -6.76 2.57
N ALA A 78 -9.42 -7.96 3.12
CA ALA A 78 -8.31 -8.86 3.29
C ALA A 78 -7.92 -9.48 1.94
N GLN A 79 -7.22 -8.73 1.10
CA GLN A 79 -6.64 -9.29 -0.12
C GLN A 79 -5.23 -9.84 0.18
N THR A 80 -5.10 -11.15 -0.02
CA THR A 80 -3.84 -11.91 -0.07
C THR A 80 -2.90 -11.36 -1.15
N ALA A 81 -3.41 -10.66 -2.17
CA ALA A 81 -2.62 -9.91 -3.14
C ALA A 81 -3.52 -8.94 -3.94
N SER A 82 -3.70 -7.70 -3.49
CA SER A 82 -4.30 -6.68 -4.37
C SER A 82 -3.29 -6.31 -5.47
N PRO A 83 -3.68 -6.20 -6.76
CA PRO A 83 -2.78 -5.77 -7.85
C PRO A 83 -2.15 -4.40 -7.58
N LEU A 84 -2.88 -3.51 -6.89
CA LEU A 84 -2.40 -2.20 -6.46
C LEU A 84 -1.34 -2.30 -5.35
N ARG A 85 -1.48 -3.28 -4.45
CA ARG A 85 -0.42 -3.61 -3.48
C ARG A 85 0.82 -4.14 -4.17
N HIS A 86 0.66 -4.94 -5.23
CA HIS A 86 1.81 -5.42 -6.01
C HIS A 86 2.49 -4.26 -6.74
N ALA A 87 1.74 -3.44 -7.50
CA ALA A 87 2.28 -2.30 -8.23
C ALA A 87 3.04 -1.32 -7.34
N VAL A 88 2.45 -0.87 -6.22
CA VAL A 88 3.11 0.09 -5.32
C VAL A 88 4.31 -0.52 -4.59
N ARG A 89 4.26 -1.81 -4.21
CA ARG A 89 5.43 -2.50 -3.63
C ARG A 89 6.54 -2.68 -4.66
N SER A 90 6.18 -3.02 -5.89
CA SER A 90 7.12 -3.14 -7.00
C SER A 90 7.75 -1.81 -7.36
N GLU A 91 6.98 -0.71 -7.40
CA GLU A 91 7.50 0.65 -7.62
C GLU A 91 8.47 1.07 -6.51
N ARG A 92 8.11 0.86 -5.24
CA ARG A 92 9.00 1.17 -4.12
C ARG A 92 10.29 0.35 -4.17
N LEU A 93 10.18 -0.95 -4.42
CA LEU A 93 11.34 -1.82 -4.56
C LEU A 93 12.17 -1.42 -5.79
N ALA A 94 11.55 -1.02 -6.89
CA ALA A 94 12.26 -0.53 -8.07
C ALA A 94 13.08 0.71 -7.73
N SER A 95 12.53 1.68 -6.99
CA SER A 95 13.29 2.85 -6.53
C SER A 95 14.48 2.48 -5.64
N GLU A 96 14.34 1.46 -4.77
CA GLU A 96 15.45 0.96 -3.96
C GLU A 96 16.50 0.24 -4.83
N LEU A 97 16.07 -0.54 -5.83
CA LEU A 97 16.97 -1.20 -6.78
C LEU A 97 17.71 -0.20 -7.66
N ASP A 98 17.07 0.89 -8.09
CA ASP A 98 17.70 1.95 -8.86
C ASP A 98 18.87 2.56 -8.07
N ALA A 99 18.69 2.81 -6.77
CA ALA A 99 19.76 3.29 -5.90
C ALA A 99 20.93 2.28 -5.81
N VAL A 100 20.63 0.98 -5.72
CA VAL A 100 21.65 -0.08 -5.71
C VAL A 100 22.40 -0.15 -7.05
N ILE A 101 21.70 0.01 -8.18
CA ILE A 101 22.31 0.01 -9.52
C ILE A 101 23.27 1.20 -9.66
N VAL A 102 22.87 2.39 -9.22
CA VAL A 102 23.74 3.57 -9.22
C VAL A 102 25.00 3.34 -8.36
N GLN A 103 24.84 2.72 -7.18
CA GLN A 103 25.97 2.37 -6.33
C GLN A 103 26.91 1.34 -6.98
N ALA A 104 26.36 0.29 -7.59
CA ALA A 104 27.14 -0.72 -8.29
C ALA A 104 27.96 -0.10 -9.43
N HIS A 105 27.36 0.82 -10.20
CA HIS A 105 28.04 1.56 -11.26
C HIS A 105 29.22 2.40 -10.73
N HIS A 106 29.02 3.14 -9.62
CA HIS A 106 30.11 3.90 -8.98
C HIS A 106 31.23 3.03 -8.44
N LEU A 107 30.90 1.82 -7.98
CA LEU A 107 31.87 0.82 -7.53
C LEU A 107 32.49 0.01 -8.67
N GLN A 108 32.15 0.32 -9.93
CA GLN A 108 32.61 -0.39 -11.12
C GLN A 108 32.28 -1.89 -11.09
N ILE A 109 31.19 -2.27 -10.41
CA ILE A 109 30.70 -3.65 -10.36
C ILE A 109 29.94 -3.94 -11.66
N PRO A 110 30.36 -4.93 -12.47
CA PRO A 110 29.63 -5.30 -13.68
C PRO A 110 28.25 -5.88 -13.36
N ASP A 111 27.28 -5.68 -14.26
CA ASP A 111 25.90 -6.19 -14.09
C ASP A 111 25.84 -7.69 -13.77
N ALA A 112 26.73 -8.48 -14.40
CA ALA A 112 26.81 -9.92 -14.17
C ALA A 112 27.21 -10.25 -12.71
N GLU A 113 28.13 -9.48 -12.14
CA GLU A 113 28.57 -9.63 -10.75
C GLU A 113 27.49 -9.15 -9.77
N LEU A 114 26.85 -8.01 -10.06
CA LEU A 114 25.72 -7.51 -9.27
C LEU A 114 24.58 -8.54 -9.19
N LEU A 115 24.23 -9.17 -10.32
CA LEU A 115 23.20 -10.22 -10.36
C LEU A 115 23.61 -11.47 -9.58
N SER A 116 24.90 -11.85 -9.60
CA SER A 116 25.42 -12.96 -8.79
C SER A 116 25.29 -12.66 -7.30
N LEU A 117 25.76 -11.49 -6.87
CA LEU A 117 25.67 -11.03 -5.48
C LEU A 117 24.21 -10.99 -5.01
N LEU A 118 23.29 -10.50 -5.83
CA LEU A 118 21.87 -10.47 -5.48
C LEU A 118 21.29 -11.88 -5.29
N ARG A 119 21.62 -12.82 -6.20
CA ARG A 119 21.19 -14.22 -6.10
C ARG A 119 21.71 -14.89 -4.82
N GLU A 120 22.98 -14.69 -4.50
CA GLU A 120 23.61 -15.23 -3.29
C GLU A 120 22.94 -14.69 -2.02
N ARG A 121 22.68 -13.38 -1.96
CA ARG A 121 22.02 -12.76 -0.81
C ARG A 121 20.57 -13.22 -0.65
N LEU A 122 19.84 -13.40 -1.75
CA LEU A 122 18.49 -13.96 -1.71
C LEU A 122 18.48 -15.42 -1.22
N ALA A 123 19.45 -16.24 -1.66
CA ALA A 123 19.59 -17.61 -1.19
C ALA A 123 19.91 -17.65 0.33
N ALA A 124 20.87 -16.83 0.78
CA ALA A 124 21.22 -16.72 2.19
C ALA A 124 20.09 -16.16 3.07
N PHE A 125 19.22 -15.32 2.52
CA PHE A 125 18.04 -14.81 3.21
C PHE A 125 16.97 -15.90 3.37
N ARG A 126 16.66 -16.64 2.30
CA ARG A 126 15.70 -17.76 2.33
C ARG A 126 16.13 -18.87 3.29
N GLY A 127 17.41 -19.24 3.29
CA GLY A 127 17.95 -20.25 4.21
C GLY A 127 17.82 -19.87 5.68
N ARG A 128 17.91 -18.57 6.02
CA ARG A 128 17.70 -18.07 7.39
C ARG A 128 16.23 -18.07 7.82
N GLN A 129 15.29 -17.82 6.90
CA GLN A 129 13.86 -17.87 7.21
C GLN A 129 13.38 -19.30 7.51
N SER A 130 13.87 -20.31 6.79
CA SER A 130 13.50 -21.72 7.03
C SER A 130 14.06 -22.29 8.34
N GLY A 131 15.08 -21.67 8.94
CA GLY A 131 15.63 -22.06 10.24
C GLY A 131 14.85 -21.53 11.45
N ASN A 132 13.99 -20.52 11.26
CA ASN A 132 13.27 -19.84 12.35
C ASN A 132 11.84 -20.38 12.59
N ASP A 133 11.40 -21.38 11.82
CA ASP A 133 10.07 -22.02 11.90
C ASP A 133 10.09 -23.32 12.74
N ARG A 134 11.17 -23.56 13.50
CA ARG A 134 11.34 -24.72 14.39
C ARG A 134 11.74 -24.29 15.80
N THR A 135 10.82 -23.67 16.51
CA THR A 135 10.87 -23.65 17.97
C THR A 135 9.45 -23.87 18.51
N PRO A 136 9.23 -24.94 19.30
CA PRO A 136 7.93 -25.29 19.88
C PRO A 136 7.46 -24.32 20.97
#